data_AF-A0A6M3M1Y2-F1
#
_entry.id   AF-A0A6M3M1Y2-F1
#
_cell.length_a   1.000
_cell.length_b   1.000
_cell.length_c   1.000
_cell.angle_alpha   90.00
_cell.angle_beta   90.00
_cell.angle_gamma   90.00
#
_symmetry.space_group_name_H-M   'P 1'
#
loop_
_entity.id
_entity.type
_entity.pdbx_description
1 polymer ?
#
loop_
_entity_poly.entity_id
_entity_poly.type
_entity_poly.pdbx_seq_one_letter_code
_entity_poly.pdbx_strand_id
1 'polypeptide(L)'
;MTRRQVAFTKEGLAPLPAGFTREDLVLMEQLKRVKVLCPYCLYYGDLWEFSTFLKQKRGKHMISASKCKCPDCGVGYMKETLLKVGEMEMENFSFWFWDSIFGEWSVYDKVSWVKFKSRLRAHFSYDDRQAFWDVYHEFRDARDSGMDPRMVRENREAFEEYKRQHEGRQ
;
A
#
# COMPACT_ATOMS: atom_id res chain seq x y z
N MET A 1 6.86 -3.86 51.20
CA MET A 1 7.74 -3.10 50.28
C MET A 1 7.47 -3.57 48.86
N THR A 2 7.46 -2.62 47.94
CA THR A 2 6.65 -2.60 46.71
C THR A 2 7.25 -3.44 45.57
N ARG A 3 6.41 -4.27 44.92
CA ARG A 3 6.69 -4.95 43.65
C ARG A 3 6.93 -3.91 42.55
N ARG A 4 8.05 -4.00 41.82
CA ARG A 4 8.22 -3.32 40.52
C ARG A 4 8.04 -4.35 39.40
N GLN A 5 6.90 -4.29 38.73
CA GLN A 5 6.70 -4.89 37.43
C GLN A 5 7.51 -4.12 36.39
N VAL A 6 8.25 -4.85 35.57
CA VAL A 6 8.99 -4.32 34.42
C VAL A 6 7.98 -4.18 33.28
N ALA A 7 7.62 -2.94 32.93
CA ALA A 7 6.78 -2.66 31.76
C ALA A 7 7.69 -2.46 30.54
N PHE A 8 7.54 -3.36 29.57
CA PHE A 8 8.13 -3.30 28.23
C PHE A 8 7.72 -1.99 27.54
N THR A 9 8.65 -1.06 27.34
CA THR A 9 8.46 0.04 26.39
C THR A 9 9.03 -0.38 25.04
N LYS A 10 8.13 -0.81 24.13
CA LYS A 10 8.42 -0.95 22.71
C LYS A 10 8.87 0.40 22.16
N GLU A 11 10.09 0.44 21.66
CA GLU A 11 10.67 1.55 20.92
C GLU A 11 9.82 1.88 19.68
N GLY A 12 9.59 3.17 19.44
CA GLY A 12 9.24 3.66 18.10
C GLY A 12 8.01 4.56 17.92
N LEU A 13 7.25 4.92 18.96
CA LEU A 13 6.25 5.98 18.81
C LEU A 13 6.92 7.33 19.08
N ALA A 14 7.08 8.14 18.03
CA ALA A 14 7.50 9.52 18.19
C ALA A 14 6.57 10.23 19.20
N PRO A 15 7.11 10.95 20.20
CA PRO A 15 6.27 11.73 21.12
C PRO A 15 5.44 12.73 20.31
N LEU A 16 4.15 12.88 20.66
CA LEU A 16 3.27 13.86 20.03
C LEU A 16 3.96 15.24 20.10
N PRO A 17 4.17 15.92 18.95
CA PRO A 17 4.79 17.24 18.93
C PRO A 17 4.06 18.20 19.87
N ALA A 18 4.78 19.08 20.55
CA ALA A 18 4.15 20.13 21.35
C ALA A 18 3.22 20.99 20.46
N GLY A 19 2.00 21.27 20.94
CA GLY A 19 1.06 22.19 20.27
C GLY A 19 -0.14 21.57 19.54
N PHE A 20 -0.48 20.30 19.81
CA PHE A 20 -1.71 19.68 19.31
C PHE A 20 -2.96 20.31 19.94
N THR A 21 -3.93 20.67 19.12
CA THR A 21 -5.24 21.15 19.58
C THR A 21 -6.19 19.97 19.85
N ARG A 22 -7.36 20.26 20.42
CA ARG A 22 -8.42 19.24 20.61
C ARG A 22 -8.87 18.67 19.26
N GLU A 23 -8.95 19.51 18.24
CA GLU A 23 -9.30 19.12 16.88
C GLU A 23 -8.26 18.15 16.29
N ASP A 24 -6.97 18.38 16.55
CA ASP A 24 -5.91 17.47 16.11
C ASP A 24 -6.00 16.09 16.79
N LEU A 25 -6.42 16.04 18.06
CA LEU A 25 -6.65 14.78 18.77
C LEU A 25 -7.83 14.00 18.18
N VAL A 26 -8.93 14.69 17.87
CA VAL A 26 -10.10 14.08 17.19
C VAL A 26 -9.70 13.55 15.82
N LEU A 27 -8.94 14.32 15.05
CA LEU A 27 -8.44 13.90 13.74
C LEU A 27 -7.51 12.69 13.88
N MET A 28 -6.59 12.68 14.85
CA MET A 28 -5.74 11.52 15.12
C MET A 28 -6.57 10.27 15.41
N GLU A 29 -7.59 10.36 16.28
CA GLU A 29 -8.47 9.24 16.58
C GLU A 29 -9.23 8.74 15.35
N GLN A 30 -9.69 9.64 14.48
CA GLN A 30 -10.32 9.28 13.21
C GLN A 30 -9.34 8.54 12.29
N LEU A 31 -8.11 9.04 12.16
CA LEU A 31 -7.09 8.44 11.29
C LEU A 31 -6.61 7.07 11.82
N LYS A 32 -6.56 6.88 13.14
CA LYS A 32 -6.23 5.59 13.77
C LYS A 32 -7.23 4.47 13.49
N ARG A 33 -8.48 4.83 13.15
CA ARG A 33 -9.54 3.86 12.80
C ARG A 33 -9.41 3.33 11.38
N VAL A 34 -8.69 4.02 10.51
CA VAL A 34 -8.52 3.63 9.11
C VAL A 34 -7.24 2.83 8.96
N LYS A 35 -7.35 1.58 8.49
CA LYS A 35 -6.20 0.72 8.21
C LYS A 35 -5.79 0.86 6.74
N VAL A 36 -4.50 0.92 6.50
CA VAL A 36 -3.91 1.06 5.17
C VAL A 36 -2.70 0.15 5.00
N LEU A 37 -2.40 -0.15 3.75
CA LEU A 37 -1.28 -0.99 3.35
C LEU A 37 -0.31 -0.18 2.48
N CYS A 38 0.97 -0.20 2.82
CA CYS A 38 2.00 0.37 1.96
C CYS A 38 2.16 -0.47 0.69
N PRO A 39 1.98 0.08 -0.52
CA PRO A 39 2.06 -0.70 -1.75
C PRO A 39 3.46 -1.23 -2.06
N TYR A 40 4.53 -0.64 -1.51
CA TYR A 40 5.92 -0.97 -1.91
C TYR A 40 6.72 -1.72 -0.86
N CYS A 41 6.17 -1.88 0.34
CA CYS A 41 6.75 -2.77 1.35
C CYS A 41 5.72 -3.60 2.09
N LEU A 42 4.43 -3.49 1.78
CA LEU A 42 3.32 -4.20 2.44
C LEU A 42 3.28 -4.00 3.96
N TYR A 43 3.78 -2.87 4.45
CA TYR A 43 3.58 -2.47 5.84
C TYR A 43 2.10 -2.18 6.06
N TYR A 44 1.47 -2.91 6.99
CA TYR A 44 0.09 -2.73 7.39
C TYR A 44 0.03 -1.94 8.70
N GLY A 45 -0.68 -0.82 8.70
CA GLY A 45 -0.76 0.08 9.85
C GLY A 45 -2.02 0.93 9.80
N ASP A 46 -2.20 1.81 10.78
CA ASP A 46 -3.23 2.84 10.67
C ASP A 46 -2.77 4.07 9.87
N LEU A 47 -3.73 4.82 9.34
CA LEU A 47 -3.44 5.99 8.50
C LEU A 47 -2.76 7.12 9.27
N TRP A 48 -2.87 7.12 10.60
CA TRP A 48 -2.15 8.03 11.46
C TRP A 48 -0.64 7.77 11.41
N GLU A 49 -0.20 6.51 11.47
CA GLU A 49 1.23 6.15 11.33
C GLU A 49 1.84 6.61 10.00
N PHE A 50 1.02 6.71 8.94
CA PHE A 50 1.42 7.17 7.63
C PHE A 50 1.35 8.70 7.45
N SER A 51 0.80 9.42 8.43
CA SER A 51 0.56 10.86 8.33
C SER A 51 1.87 11.65 8.30
N THR A 52 1.94 12.66 7.43
CA THR A 52 3.10 13.56 7.38
C THR A 52 2.79 14.88 8.06
N PHE A 53 3.76 15.42 8.80
CA PHE A 53 3.63 16.68 9.51
C PHE A 53 4.38 17.79 8.75
N LEU A 54 3.65 18.79 8.29
CA LEU A 54 4.18 20.00 7.70
C LEU A 54 4.56 20.98 8.83
N LYS A 55 5.77 21.53 8.76
CA LYS A 55 6.18 22.64 9.65
C LYS A 55 5.49 23.92 9.20
N GLN A 56 4.74 24.57 10.09
CA GLN A 56 4.27 25.94 9.88
C GLN A 56 5.28 26.96 10.41
N LYS A 57 5.12 28.22 9.98
CA LYS A 57 5.78 29.37 10.61
C LYS A 57 5.36 29.41 12.09
N ARG A 58 6.30 29.67 13.00
CA ARG A 58 6.13 29.71 14.48
C ARG A 58 6.04 28.36 15.21
N GLY A 59 6.56 27.27 14.62
CA GLY A 59 6.79 26.02 15.35
C GLY A 59 5.55 25.13 15.55
N LYS A 60 4.40 25.50 14.99
CA LYS A 60 3.22 24.62 14.94
C LYS A 60 3.38 23.59 13.82
N HIS A 61 3.02 22.34 14.09
CA HIS A 61 2.97 21.28 13.10
C HIS A 61 1.53 21.10 12.61
N MET A 62 1.33 20.93 11.32
CA MET A 62 0.02 20.63 10.71
C MET A 62 0.10 19.30 9.97
N ILE A 63 -0.89 18.45 10.14
CA ILE A 63 -0.98 17.19 9.39
C ILE A 63 -1.26 17.52 7.92
N SER A 64 -0.50 16.93 7.00
CA SER A 64 -0.76 17.07 5.57
C SER A 64 -2.10 16.42 5.23
N ALA A 65 -2.99 17.17 4.59
CA ALA A 65 -4.27 16.64 4.14
C ALA A 65 -4.12 15.62 3.00
N SER A 66 -3.08 15.76 2.18
CA SER A 66 -2.93 15.01 0.92
C SER A 66 -1.74 14.07 0.87
N LYS A 67 -0.67 14.31 1.64
CA LYS A 67 0.56 13.53 1.56
C LYS A 67 0.76 12.64 2.78
N CYS A 68 1.13 11.39 2.50
CA CYS A 68 1.48 10.38 3.49
C CYS A 68 2.89 9.86 3.21
N LYS A 69 3.51 9.24 4.21
CA LYS A 69 4.81 8.57 4.08
C LYS A 69 4.76 7.26 4.84
N CYS A 70 5.18 6.17 4.21
CA CYS A 70 5.25 4.89 4.91
C CYS A 70 6.28 4.99 6.05
N PRO A 71 5.94 4.61 7.29
CA PRO A 71 6.87 4.66 8.42
C PRO A 71 8.02 3.66 8.28
N ASP A 72 7.86 2.61 7.46
CA ASP A 72 8.82 1.51 7.34
C ASP A 72 9.77 1.60 6.13
N CYS A 73 9.28 1.97 4.95
CA CYS A 73 10.13 2.16 3.76
C CYS A 73 10.41 3.62 3.43
N GLY A 74 9.71 4.55 4.08
CA GLY A 74 9.93 5.99 3.88
C GLY A 74 9.44 6.53 2.53
N VAL A 75 8.78 5.74 1.69
CA VAL A 75 8.24 6.26 0.42
C VAL A 75 7.02 7.14 0.70
N GLY A 76 6.94 8.26 -0.03
CA GLY A 76 5.82 9.21 0.04
C GLY A 76 4.74 8.93 -0.99
N TYR A 77 3.48 9.14 -0.61
CA TYR A 77 2.30 8.88 -1.42
C TYR A 77 1.24 9.96 -1.25
N MET A 78 0.30 10.00 -2.20
CA MET A 78 -0.99 10.64 -1.96
C MET A 78 -1.81 9.75 -1.01
N LYS A 79 -2.48 10.37 -0.03
CA LYS A 79 -3.36 9.69 0.92
C LYS A 79 -4.43 8.86 0.20
N GLU A 80 -4.98 9.40 -0.88
CA GLU A 80 -5.96 8.73 -1.74
C GLU A 80 -5.43 7.40 -2.31
N THR A 81 -4.14 7.33 -2.70
CA THR A 81 -3.54 6.09 -3.20
C THR A 81 -3.52 5.00 -2.13
N LEU A 82 -3.16 5.33 -0.89
CA LEU A 82 -3.13 4.35 0.22
C LEU A 82 -4.53 3.83 0.57
N LEU A 83 -5.52 4.72 0.53
CA LEU A 83 -6.92 4.35 0.77
C LEU A 83 -7.43 3.42 -0.33
N LYS A 84 -7.21 3.77 -1.60
CA LYS A 84 -7.60 2.93 -2.74
C LYS A 84 -6.93 1.55 -2.68
N VAL A 85 -5.62 1.49 -2.44
CA VAL A 85 -4.90 0.22 -2.33
C VAL A 85 -5.39 -0.63 -1.16
N GLY A 86 -5.78 -0.01 -0.04
CA GLY A 86 -6.33 -0.73 1.11
C GLY A 86 -7.69 -1.39 0.86
N GLU A 87 -8.41 -0.97 -0.17
CA GLU A 87 -9.74 -1.48 -0.56
C GLU A 87 -9.69 -2.39 -1.80
N MET A 88 -8.53 -2.56 -2.42
CA MET A 88 -8.37 -3.40 -3.61
C MET A 88 -8.32 -4.87 -3.26
N GLU A 89 -9.06 -5.68 -4.02
CA GLU A 89 -8.81 -7.12 -4.14
C GLU A 89 -7.38 -7.37 -4.62
N MET A 90 -6.79 -8.49 -4.19
CA MET A 90 -5.38 -8.81 -4.47
C MET A 90 -5.06 -8.74 -5.96
N GLU A 91 -5.93 -9.25 -6.81
CA GLU A 91 -5.75 -9.23 -8.26
C GLU A 91 -5.68 -7.79 -8.81
N ASN A 92 -6.61 -6.92 -8.44
CA ASN A 92 -6.62 -5.52 -8.84
C ASN A 92 -5.38 -4.77 -8.32
N PHE A 93 -4.99 -5.06 -7.08
CA PHE A 93 -3.74 -4.55 -6.52
C PHE A 93 -2.53 -5.00 -7.33
N SER A 94 -2.51 -6.25 -7.78
CA SER A 94 -1.42 -6.83 -8.58
C SER A 94 -1.28 -6.13 -9.92
N PHE A 95 -2.39 -5.92 -10.63
CA PHE A 95 -2.41 -5.14 -11.88
C PHE A 95 -1.87 -3.73 -11.68
N TRP A 96 -2.39 -3.00 -10.69
CA TRP A 96 -1.93 -1.65 -10.38
C TRP A 96 -0.44 -1.62 -10.00
N PHE A 97 0.02 -2.61 -9.21
CA PHE A 97 1.40 -2.70 -8.77
C PHE A 97 2.33 -2.99 -9.95
N TRP A 98 2.03 -3.99 -10.77
CA TRP A 98 2.89 -4.36 -11.89
C TRP A 98 2.86 -3.34 -13.02
N ASP A 99 1.73 -2.69 -13.30
CA ASP A 99 1.67 -1.53 -14.19
C ASP A 99 2.58 -0.39 -13.69
N SER A 100 2.57 -0.12 -12.38
CA SER A 100 3.47 0.88 -11.79
C SER A 100 4.96 0.49 -11.90
N ILE A 101 5.26 -0.81 -11.99
CA ILE A 101 6.64 -1.33 -12.09
C ILE A 101 7.13 -1.36 -13.54
N PHE A 102 6.31 -1.82 -14.48
CA PHE A 102 6.67 -1.98 -15.89
C PHE A 102 6.34 -0.74 -16.75
N GLY A 103 5.55 0.19 -16.23
CA GLY A 103 5.16 1.41 -16.93
C GLY A 103 6.30 2.43 -17.08
N GLU A 104 6.03 3.46 -17.89
CA GLU A 104 6.96 4.55 -18.22
C GLU A 104 7.56 5.25 -16.99
N TRP A 105 6.77 5.40 -15.92
CA TRP A 105 7.18 6.03 -14.66
C TRP A 105 7.51 4.97 -13.59
N SER A 106 8.29 3.97 -14.00
CA SER A 106 8.63 2.81 -13.17
C SER A 106 9.00 3.19 -11.74
N VAL A 107 8.36 2.52 -10.78
CA VAL A 107 8.64 2.69 -9.34
C VAL A 107 9.48 1.56 -8.77
N TYR A 108 10.17 0.78 -9.62
CA TYR A 108 10.93 -0.40 -9.22
C TYR A 108 11.88 -0.14 -8.03
N ASP A 109 12.63 0.97 -8.10
CA ASP A 109 13.61 1.33 -7.07
C ASP A 109 12.98 1.79 -5.74
N LYS A 110 11.68 2.09 -5.74
CA LYS A 110 10.94 2.43 -4.51
C LYS A 110 10.49 1.18 -3.75
N VAL A 111 10.53 0.01 -4.38
CA VAL A 111 10.10 -1.25 -3.77
C VAL A 111 11.20 -1.81 -2.88
N SER A 112 10.88 -1.95 -1.59
CA SER A 112 11.74 -2.67 -0.66
C SER A 112 11.53 -4.18 -0.84
N TRP A 113 12.02 -4.74 -1.94
CA TRP A 113 11.74 -6.12 -2.39
C TRP A 113 11.92 -7.19 -1.32
N VAL A 114 12.93 -7.08 -0.47
CA VAL A 114 13.16 -8.01 0.64
C VAL A 114 11.97 -7.99 1.62
N LYS A 115 11.58 -6.80 2.10
CA LYS A 115 10.43 -6.61 2.99
C LYS A 115 9.12 -6.98 2.29
N PHE A 116 8.95 -6.56 1.04
CA PHE A 116 7.77 -6.84 0.23
C PHE A 116 7.54 -8.35 0.11
N LYS A 117 8.52 -9.12 -0.39
CA LYS A 117 8.40 -10.58 -0.54
C LYS A 117 8.20 -11.28 0.80
N SER A 118 8.86 -10.81 1.86
CA SER A 118 8.68 -11.36 3.20
C SER A 118 7.25 -11.18 3.71
N ARG A 119 6.70 -9.98 3.59
CA ARG A 119 5.34 -9.64 4.07
C ARG A 119 4.25 -10.18 3.17
N LEU A 120 4.47 -10.22 1.86
CA LEU A 120 3.58 -10.91 0.92
C LEU A 120 3.36 -12.36 1.38
N ARG A 121 4.45 -13.05 1.76
CA ARG A 121 4.37 -14.42 2.29
C ARG A 121 3.73 -14.55 3.67
N ALA A 122 3.85 -13.53 4.52
CA ALA A 122 3.41 -13.58 5.91
C ALA A 122 1.97 -13.09 6.11
N HIS A 123 1.45 -12.24 5.22
CA HIS A 123 0.16 -11.57 5.41
C HIS A 123 -0.95 -12.05 4.48
N PHE A 124 -0.60 -12.76 3.40
CA PHE A 124 -1.56 -13.18 2.38
C PHE A 124 -1.57 -14.70 2.24
N SER A 125 -2.72 -15.24 1.85
CA SER A 125 -2.91 -16.67 1.64
C SER A 125 -2.04 -17.20 0.50
N TYR A 126 -1.94 -18.51 0.31
CA TYR A 126 -1.27 -19.05 -0.88
C TYR A 126 -1.93 -18.57 -2.17
N ASP A 127 -3.26 -18.63 -2.24
CA ASP A 127 -4.03 -18.29 -3.44
C ASP A 127 -3.88 -16.81 -3.81
N ASP A 128 -3.94 -15.90 -2.83
CA ASP A 128 -3.68 -14.46 -3.04
C ASP A 128 -2.27 -14.20 -3.59
N ARG A 129 -1.27 -14.89 -3.02
CA ARG A 129 0.11 -14.74 -3.46
C ARG A 129 0.28 -15.28 -4.88
N GLN A 130 -0.39 -16.37 -5.21
CA GLN A 130 -0.35 -16.96 -6.53
C GLN A 130 -0.97 -15.99 -7.55
N ALA A 131 -2.17 -15.47 -7.29
CA ALA A 131 -2.80 -14.47 -8.13
C ALA A 131 -1.90 -13.25 -8.38
N PHE A 132 -1.18 -12.80 -7.35
CA PHE A 132 -0.22 -11.69 -7.49
C PHE A 132 0.94 -11.98 -8.43
N TRP A 133 1.48 -13.21 -8.40
CA TRP A 133 2.57 -13.62 -9.28
C TRP A 133 2.09 -14.05 -10.67
N ASP A 134 0.86 -14.51 -10.82
CA ASP A 134 0.29 -14.82 -12.13
C ASP A 134 0.22 -13.55 -12.99
N VAL A 135 -0.27 -12.44 -12.42
CA VAL A 135 -0.26 -11.13 -13.11
C VAL A 135 1.17 -10.68 -13.44
N TYR A 136 2.16 -10.92 -12.57
CA TYR A 136 3.56 -10.64 -12.90
C TYR A 136 4.01 -11.37 -14.17
N HIS A 137 3.67 -12.66 -14.28
CA HIS A 137 4.04 -13.47 -15.43
C HIS A 137 3.38 -12.95 -16.71
N GLU A 138 2.10 -12.56 -16.65
CA GLU A 138 1.40 -11.94 -17.77
C GLU A 138 2.11 -10.65 -18.26
N PHE A 139 2.47 -9.75 -17.33
CA PHE A 139 3.21 -8.52 -17.66
C PHE A 139 4.60 -8.79 -18.25
N ARG A 140 5.32 -9.75 -17.68
CA ARG A 140 6.65 -10.13 -18.15
C ARG A 140 6.58 -10.73 -19.55
N ASP A 141 5.65 -11.64 -19.79
CA ASP A 141 5.50 -12.34 -21.06
C ASP A 141 5.02 -11.37 -22.16
N ALA A 142 4.13 -10.42 -21.84
CA ALA A 142 3.74 -9.34 -22.75
C ALA A 142 4.95 -8.49 -23.16
N ARG A 143 5.76 -8.07 -22.18
CA ARG A 143 6.98 -7.29 -22.43
C ARG A 143 7.98 -8.06 -23.28
N ASP A 144 8.22 -9.33 -22.98
CA ASP A 144 9.15 -10.19 -23.71
C ASP A 144 8.67 -10.45 -25.15
N SER A 145 7.36 -10.38 -25.39
CA SER A 145 6.73 -10.46 -26.72
C SER A 145 6.67 -9.11 -27.46
N GLY A 146 7.21 -8.03 -26.88
CA GLY A 146 7.16 -6.68 -27.47
C GLY A 146 5.77 -6.03 -27.44
N MET A 147 4.83 -6.58 -26.67
CA MET A 147 3.51 -6.02 -26.43
C MET A 147 3.57 -5.00 -25.28
N ASP A 148 2.78 -3.92 -25.36
CA ASP A 148 2.64 -2.97 -24.26
C ASP A 148 2.05 -3.70 -23.04
N PRO A 149 2.74 -3.73 -21.88
CA PRO A 149 2.23 -4.37 -20.67
C PRO A 149 0.88 -3.80 -20.19
N ARG A 150 0.50 -2.57 -20.60
CA ARG A 150 -0.82 -1.99 -20.31
C ARG A 150 -1.96 -2.74 -20.99
N MET A 151 -1.70 -3.41 -22.11
CA MET A 151 -2.70 -4.21 -22.81
C MET A 151 -3.03 -5.52 -22.09
N VAL A 152 -2.27 -5.92 -21.06
CA VAL A 152 -2.50 -7.17 -20.33
C VAL A 152 -3.90 -7.20 -19.72
N ARG A 153 -4.32 -6.10 -19.08
CA ARG A 153 -5.65 -6.01 -18.46
C ARG A 153 -6.77 -6.06 -19.50
N GLU A 154 -6.63 -5.29 -20.58
CA GLU A 154 -7.62 -5.25 -21.68
C GLU A 154 -7.77 -6.61 -22.34
N ASN A 155 -6.66 -7.31 -22.61
CA ASN A 155 -6.67 -8.65 -23.18
C ASN A 155 -7.35 -9.67 -22.27
N ARG A 156 -7.16 -9.55 -20.95
CA ARG A 156 -7.80 -10.43 -19.98
C ARG A 156 -9.30 -10.21 -19.90
N GLU A 157 -9.73 -8.95 -19.78
CA GLU A 157 -11.15 -8.59 -19.77
C GLU A 157 -11.84 -9.07 -21.06
N ALA A 158 -11.21 -8.89 -22.22
CA ALA A 158 -11.71 -9.38 -23.50
C ALA A 158 -11.79 -10.92 -23.57
N PHE A 159 -10.80 -11.63 -23.02
CA PHE A 159 -10.80 -13.09 -23.00
C PHE A 159 -11.86 -13.68 -22.04
N GLU A 160 -12.06 -13.07 -20.88
CA GLU A 160 -13.11 -13.46 -19.94
C GLU A 160 -14.51 -13.19 -20.49
N GLU A 161 -14.68 -12.10 -21.25
CA GLU A 161 -15.92 -11.84 -21.97
C GLU A 161 -16.15 -12.88 -23.08
N TYR A 162 -15.12 -13.23 -23.85
CA TYR A 162 -15.19 -14.31 -24.83
C TYR A 162 -15.62 -15.64 -24.19
N LYS A 163 -14.98 -16.04 -23.08
CA LYS A 163 -15.38 -17.27 -22.35
C LYS A 163 -16.85 -17.23 -21.95
N ARG A 164 -17.31 -16.13 -21.35
CA ARG A 164 -18.72 -15.98 -20.95
C ARG A 164 -19.69 -16.10 -22.12
N GLN A 165 -19.34 -15.57 -23.28
CA GLN A 165 -20.18 -15.65 -24.49
C GLN A 165 -20.23 -17.07 -25.09
N HIS A 166 -19.23 -17.91 -24.83
CA HIS A 166 -19.07 -19.23 -25.46
C HIS A 166 -19.29 -20.42 -24.51
N GLU A 167 -19.18 -20.24 -23.20
CA GLU A 167 -19.47 -21.27 -22.19
C GLU A 167 -20.98 -21.42 -21.91
N GLY A 168 -21.81 -20.44 -22.27
CA GLY A 168 -23.28 -20.53 -22.19
C GLY A 168 -23.98 -21.21 -23.37
N ARG A 169 -23.23 -21.88 -24.26
CA ARG A 169 -23.75 -22.54 -25.48
C ARG A 169 -23.65 -24.08 -25.46
N GLN A 170 -23.44 -24.69 -24.29
CA GLN A 170 -23.49 -26.15 -24.13
C GLN A 170 -24.86 -26.64 -23.68
#